data_AF-A0A9D8EQU6-F1
#
_entry.id   AF-A0A9D8EQU6-F1
#
_cell.length_a   1.000
_cell.length_b   1.000
_cell.length_c   1.000
_cell.angle_alpha   90.00
_cell.angle_beta   90.00
_cell.angle_gamma   90.00
#
_symmetry.space_group_name_H-M   'P 1'
#
loop_
_entity.id
_entity.type
_entity.pdbx_description
1 polymer ?
#
loop_
_entity_poly.entity_id
_entity_poly.type
_entity_poly.pdbx_seq_one_letter_code
_entity_poly.pdbx_strand_id
1 'polypeptide(L)'
;MVIKMSDRWKKILVTVAVFTATIAVLLFLTSCRSNNQQVYSCCAGAGQISSASGGGNNTTGENETIVETTDSQGRQIIEVVAGSGGYSPKKIQAKAGVPTILIMKSVDAYGCERAFNLPDLNLGKILPENGQTQF
;
A
#
# COMPACT_ATOMS: atom_id res chain seq x y z
N MET A 1 9.62 -18.93 59.73
CA MET A 1 10.20 -17.65 59.30
C MET A 1 9.66 -17.35 57.91
N VAL A 2 8.62 -16.50 57.80
CA VAL A 2 7.96 -16.20 56.50
C VAL A 2 8.62 -14.96 55.92
N ILE A 3 9.33 -15.12 54.80
CA ILE A 3 10.01 -14.03 54.10
C ILE A 3 8.92 -13.12 53.51
N LYS A 4 8.68 -11.97 54.16
CA LYS A 4 7.72 -10.96 53.69
C LYS A 4 8.37 -10.20 52.52
N MET A 5 8.14 -10.71 51.32
CA MET A 5 8.65 -10.13 50.08
C MET A 5 7.89 -8.83 49.79
N SER A 6 8.58 -7.69 49.88
CA SER A 6 8.00 -6.36 49.74
C SER A 6 7.49 -6.11 48.32
N ASP A 7 6.45 -5.29 48.18
CA ASP A 7 5.71 -5.09 46.91
C ASP A 7 6.59 -4.59 45.75
N ARG A 8 7.77 -4.04 46.05
CA ARG A 8 8.80 -3.67 45.06
C ARG A 8 9.33 -4.89 44.29
N TRP A 9 9.46 -6.04 44.93
CA TRP A 9 9.91 -7.28 44.30
C TRP A 9 8.85 -7.88 43.38
N LYS A 10 7.57 -7.72 43.72
CA LYS A 10 6.47 -8.14 42.83
C LYS A 10 6.48 -7.34 41.54
N LYS A 11 6.72 -6.02 41.61
CA LYS A 11 6.84 -5.18 40.41
C LYS A 11 8.07 -5.56 39.57
N ILE A 12 9.22 -5.82 40.20
CA ILE A 12 10.42 -6.28 39.48
C ILE A 12 10.17 -7.61 38.76
N LEU A 13 9.56 -8.59 39.44
CA LEU A 13 9.25 -9.89 38.86
C LEU A 13 8.28 -9.79 37.67
N VAL A 14 7.26 -8.94 37.77
CA VAL A 14 6.32 -8.71 36.67
C VAL A 14 7.00 -8.03 35.48
N THR A 15 7.83 -7.01 35.71
CA THR A 15 8.54 -6.32 34.61
C THR A 15 9.53 -7.25 33.90
N VAL A 16 10.27 -8.09 34.65
CA VAL A 16 11.19 -9.07 34.06
C VAL A 16 10.44 -10.10 33.22
N ALA A 17 9.29 -10.58 33.69
CA ALA A 17 8.46 -11.54 32.93
C ALA A 17 7.88 -10.94 31.64
N VAL A 18 7.50 -9.65 31.64
CA VAL A 18 7.00 -8.97 30.44
C VAL A 18 8.14 -8.73 29.43
N PHE A 19 9.33 -8.38 29.91
CA PHE A 19 10.51 -8.19 29.04
C PHE A 19 10.96 -9.51 28.40
N THR A 20 10.95 -10.63 29.12
CA THR A 20 11.31 -11.92 28.53
C THR A 20 10.26 -12.40 27.52
N ALA A 21 8.96 -12.16 27.78
CA ALA A 21 7.89 -12.50 26.84
C ALA A 21 7.97 -11.68 25.55
N THR A 22 8.26 -10.37 25.63
CA THR A 22 8.39 -9.51 24.43
C THR A 22 9.61 -9.88 23.58
N ILE A 23 10.74 -10.19 24.20
CA ILE A 23 11.94 -10.68 23.49
C ILE A 23 11.66 -12.03 22.81
N ALA A 24 10.97 -12.95 23.48
CA ALA A 24 10.59 -14.24 22.89
C ALA A 24 9.66 -14.09 21.67
N VAL A 25 8.68 -13.18 21.74
CA VAL A 25 7.78 -12.88 20.60
C VAL A 25 8.55 -12.26 19.42
N LEU A 26 9.50 -11.35 19.68
CA LEU A 26 10.35 -10.77 18.64
C LEU A 26 11.24 -11.82 17.95
N LEU A 27 11.81 -12.76 18.72
CA LEU A 27 12.59 -13.87 18.15
C LEU A 27 11.72 -14.85 17.35
N PHE A 28 10.47 -15.09 17.78
CA PHE A 28 9.53 -15.95 17.07
C PHE A 28 9.05 -15.32 15.74
N LEU A 29 8.74 -14.02 15.73
CA LEU A 29 8.35 -13.29 14.52
C LEU A 29 9.50 -13.18 13.50
N THR A 30 10.75 -13.09 13.98
CA THR A 30 11.93 -13.09 13.09
C THR A 30 12.16 -14.47 12.48
N SER A 31 11.80 -15.55 13.19
CA SER A 31 11.89 -16.93 12.68
C SER A 31 10.82 -17.26 11.63
N CYS A 32 9.67 -16.56 11.61
CA CYS A 32 8.68 -16.67 10.54
C CYS A 32 9.07 -15.91 9.25
N ARG A 33 10.13 -15.08 9.28
CA ARG A 33 10.62 -14.34 8.11
C ARG A 33 11.85 -14.98 7.45
N SER A 34 12.11 -16.25 7.76
CA SER A 34 13.16 -17.07 7.13
C SER A 34 12.58 -18.36 6.55
N ASN A 35 11.67 -18.22 5.56
CA ASN A 35 11.41 -19.29 4.61
C ASN A 35 11.02 -18.72 3.24
N ASN A 36 11.85 -17.81 2.72
CA ASN A 36 11.88 -17.46 1.30
C ASN A 36 13.19 -17.97 0.69
N GLN A 37 13.36 -19.29 0.72
CA GLN A 37 14.43 -19.97 0.01
C GLN A 37 13.87 -21.25 -0.64
N GLN A 38 13.05 -21.05 -1.67
CA GLN A 38 12.64 -22.08 -2.64
C GLN A 38 12.76 -21.50 -4.04
N VAL A 39 13.95 -21.02 -4.42
CA VAL A 39 14.31 -20.80 -5.84
C VAL A 39 15.79 -21.13 -6.06
N TYR A 40 16.21 -22.35 -5.73
CA TYR A 40 17.43 -22.95 -6.30
C TYR A 40 17.21 -24.46 -6.45
N SER A 41 16.25 -24.85 -7.30
CA SER A 41 16.26 -26.17 -7.92
C SER A 41 16.05 -25.98 -9.41
N CYS A 42 17.14 -25.63 -10.08
CA CYS A 42 17.30 -25.76 -11.52
C CYS A 42 18.66 -26.40 -11.76
N CYS A 43 18.68 -27.38 -12.67
CA CYS A 43 19.84 -28.10 -13.19
C CYS A 43 20.28 -29.39 -12.44
N ALA A 44 19.37 -30.35 -12.29
CA ALA A 44 19.72 -31.77 -12.41
C ALA A 44 18.50 -32.58 -12.89
N GLY A 45 18.31 -32.68 -14.20
CA GLY A 45 17.26 -33.50 -14.80
C GLY A 45 17.00 -33.10 -16.25
N ALA A 46 17.70 -33.77 -17.17
CA ALA A 46 17.44 -33.67 -18.59
C ALA A 46 15.99 -34.10 -18.90
N GLY A 47 15.24 -33.21 -19.53
CA GLY A 47 13.90 -33.48 -20.06
C GLY A 47 13.49 -32.32 -20.96
N GLN A 48 13.55 -32.53 -22.26
CA GLN A 48 13.21 -31.53 -23.27
C GLN A 48 11.71 -31.23 -23.24
N ILE A 49 11.33 -29.96 -23.12
CA ILE A 49 10.04 -29.46 -23.60
C ILE A 49 10.31 -28.16 -24.34
N SER A 50 10.05 -28.21 -25.64
CA SER A 50 10.17 -27.11 -26.58
C SER A 50 8.99 -26.16 -26.47
N SER A 51 9.29 -24.86 -26.51
CA SER A 51 8.48 -23.78 -27.08
C SER A 51 7.14 -23.41 -26.42
N ALA A 52 7.13 -22.30 -25.66
CA ALA A 52 6.26 -21.17 -25.95
C ALA A 52 6.80 -19.89 -25.32
N SER A 53 6.83 -18.84 -26.13
CA SER A 53 7.29 -17.48 -25.88
C SER A 53 6.75 -16.87 -24.58
N GLY A 54 7.68 -16.30 -23.81
CA GLY A 54 7.37 -15.45 -22.67
C GLY A 54 6.58 -14.20 -23.06
N GLY A 55 5.51 -13.95 -22.31
CA GLY A 55 4.84 -12.67 -22.17
C GLY A 55 4.32 -12.62 -20.75
N GLY A 56 5.07 -11.97 -19.86
CA GLY A 56 4.90 -12.04 -18.41
C GLY A 56 3.47 -11.73 -17.95
N ASN A 57 2.92 -12.63 -17.14
CA ASN A 57 1.85 -12.26 -16.22
C ASN A 57 2.42 -11.28 -15.21
N ASN A 58 2.30 -9.99 -15.50
CA ASN A 58 2.37 -8.95 -14.48
C ASN A 58 1.10 -9.08 -13.62
N THR A 59 1.13 -10.01 -12.67
CA THR A 59 0.40 -9.83 -11.42
C THR A 59 1.19 -8.81 -10.61
N THR A 60 1.18 -7.56 -11.07
CA THR A 60 1.53 -6.43 -10.20
C THR A 60 0.34 -6.27 -9.29
N GLY A 61 0.51 -6.63 -8.01
CA GLY A 61 -0.41 -6.22 -6.96
C GLY A 61 -0.64 -4.73 -7.15
N GLU A 62 -1.84 -4.40 -7.61
CA GLU A 62 -2.24 -3.03 -7.85
C GLU A 62 -2.26 -2.39 -6.47
N ASN A 63 -1.31 -1.50 -6.25
CA ASN A 63 -1.17 -0.78 -5.00
C ASN A 63 -2.38 0.15 -4.89
N GLU A 64 -3.50 -0.38 -4.39
CA GLU A 64 -4.68 0.35 -3.99
C GLU A 64 -4.26 1.29 -2.86
N THR A 65 -3.76 2.46 -3.26
CA THR A 65 -3.39 3.49 -2.32
C THR A 65 -4.64 4.29 -2.06
N ILE A 66 -5.29 3.98 -0.95
CA ILE A 66 -6.39 4.78 -0.40
C ILE A 66 -5.74 6.07 0.15
N VAL A 67 -5.56 7.07 -0.71
CA VAL A 67 -5.28 8.45 -0.25
C VAL A 67 -6.62 9.11 0.00
N GLU A 68 -7.32 8.64 1.03
CA GLU A 68 -8.57 9.24 1.50
C GLU A 68 -8.24 10.18 2.67
N THR A 69 -8.51 11.46 2.51
CA THR A 69 -8.47 12.43 3.61
C THR A 69 -9.84 13.05 3.75
N THR A 70 -10.34 13.17 4.99
CA THR A 70 -11.60 13.87 5.26
C THR A 70 -11.30 15.33 5.59
N ASP A 71 -12.00 16.26 4.97
CA ASP A 71 -11.88 17.68 5.30
C ASP A 71 -12.68 18.06 6.56
N SER A 72 -12.56 19.32 7.01
CA SER A 72 -13.29 19.82 8.19
C SER A 72 -14.81 19.88 8.02
N GLN A 73 -15.32 19.65 6.80
CA GLN A 73 -16.74 19.64 6.45
C GLN A 73 -17.28 18.22 6.22
N GLY A 74 -16.47 17.18 6.46
CA GLY A 74 -16.86 15.79 6.26
C GLY A 74 -16.85 15.34 4.79
N ARG A 75 -16.20 16.08 3.90
CA ARG A 75 -16.03 15.71 2.49
C ARG A 75 -14.81 14.83 2.32
N GLN A 76 -14.94 13.82 1.48
CA GLN A 76 -13.84 12.96 1.07
C GLN A 76 -12.95 13.70 0.07
N ILE A 77 -11.65 13.70 0.28
CA ILE A 77 -10.66 14.20 -0.68
C ILE A 77 -9.90 13.00 -1.24
N ILE A 78 -9.86 12.93 -2.57
CA ILE A 78 -9.06 11.96 -3.31
C ILE A 78 -8.08 12.72 -4.19
N GLU A 79 -6.80 12.37 -4.11
CA GLU A 79 -5.75 12.97 -4.93
C GLU A 79 -5.26 11.98 -5.99
N VAL A 80 -5.17 12.45 -7.24
CA VAL A 80 -4.63 11.67 -8.36
C VAL A 80 -3.61 12.53 -9.09
N VAL A 81 -2.45 11.95 -9.37
CA VAL A 81 -1.39 12.57 -10.15
C VAL A 81 -1.55 12.20 -11.63
N ALA A 82 -1.59 13.20 -12.49
CA ALA A 82 -1.54 13.07 -13.95
C ALA A 82 -0.15 13.51 -14.43
N GLY A 83 0.57 12.64 -15.11
CA GLY A 83 1.87 12.97 -15.71
C GLY A 83 2.20 12.05 -16.87
N SER A 84 3.47 12.03 -17.29
CA SER A 84 3.95 11.22 -18.41
C SER A 84 3.68 9.70 -18.27
N GLY A 85 3.57 9.20 -17.04
CA GLY A 85 3.21 7.81 -16.74
C GLY A 85 1.71 7.51 -16.70
N GLY A 86 0.85 8.48 -17.05
CA GLY A 86 -0.60 8.40 -16.92
C GLY A 86 -1.09 8.86 -15.55
N TYR A 87 -2.16 8.23 -15.07
CA TYR A 87 -2.80 8.55 -13.79
C TYR A 87 -2.31 7.63 -12.67
N SER A 88 -1.93 8.22 -11.54
CA SER A 88 -1.50 7.50 -10.35
C SER A 88 -2.20 8.03 -9.09
N PRO A 89 -2.81 7.17 -8.26
CA PRO A 89 -2.93 5.72 -8.45
C PRO A 89 -3.88 5.36 -9.61
N LYS A 90 -3.72 4.14 -10.16
CA LYS A 90 -4.53 3.66 -11.29
C LYS A 90 -5.99 3.38 -10.92
N LYS A 91 -6.23 3.07 -9.64
CA LYS A 91 -7.56 2.87 -9.07
C LYS A 91 -7.69 3.66 -7.78
N ILE A 92 -8.86 4.25 -7.62
CA ILE A 92 -9.31 4.96 -6.44
C ILE A 92 -10.68 4.42 -6.05
N GLN A 93 -11.02 4.45 -4.77
CA GLN A 93 -12.33 4.05 -4.27
C GLN A 93 -12.91 5.20 -3.43
N ALA A 94 -14.15 5.58 -3.72
CA ALA A 94 -14.89 6.62 -3.00
C ALA A 94 -16.08 6.00 -2.24
N LYS A 95 -16.43 6.57 -1.09
CA LYS A 95 -17.58 6.08 -0.30
C LYS A 95 -18.88 6.63 -0.87
N ALA A 96 -19.81 5.72 -1.15
CA ALA A 96 -21.13 6.09 -1.65
C ALA A 96 -21.86 7.00 -0.63
N GLY A 97 -22.49 8.07 -1.12
CA GLY A 97 -23.23 9.02 -0.29
C GLY A 97 -22.38 10.03 0.48
N VAL A 98 -21.05 10.00 0.35
CA VAL A 98 -20.14 11.01 0.92
C VAL A 98 -19.75 12.03 -0.16
N PRO A 99 -19.94 13.35 0.06
CA PRO A 99 -19.48 14.35 -0.90
C PRO A 99 -17.97 14.23 -1.10
N THR A 100 -17.53 14.12 -2.35
CA THR A 100 -16.13 13.84 -2.69
C THR A 100 -15.57 14.98 -3.53
N ILE A 101 -14.39 15.46 -3.16
CA ILE A 101 -13.55 16.38 -3.94
C ILE A 101 -12.45 15.54 -4.58
N LEU A 102 -12.36 15.60 -5.91
CA LEU A 102 -11.27 14.98 -6.65
C LEU A 102 -10.23 16.03 -7.04
N ILE A 103 -9.01 15.88 -6.53
CA ILE A 103 -7.87 16.77 -6.82
C ILE A 103 -6.96 16.09 -7.84
N MET A 104 -6.94 16.61 -9.06
CA MET A 104 -6.02 16.20 -10.11
C MET A 104 -4.75 17.05 -10.07
N LYS A 105 -3.62 16.45 -9.67
CA LYS A 105 -2.29 17.08 -9.68
C LYS A 105 -1.60 16.78 -10.99
N SER A 106 -1.38 17.79 -11.83
CA SER A 106 -0.67 17.64 -13.10
C SER A 106 0.81 17.94 -12.89
N VAL A 107 1.67 17.00 -13.31
CA VAL A 107 3.13 17.12 -13.24
C VAL A 107 3.69 16.72 -14.59
N ASP A 108 4.18 17.72 -15.33
CA ASP A 108 4.73 17.55 -16.67
C ASP A 108 3.83 16.68 -17.58
N ALA A 109 2.52 16.95 -17.52
CA ALA A 109 1.53 16.26 -18.34
C ALA A 109 1.53 16.89 -19.73
N TYR A 110 2.08 16.21 -20.73
CA TYR A 110 2.24 16.70 -22.10
C TYR A 110 1.63 15.72 -23.11
N GLY A 111 0.38 15.98 -23.50
CA GLY A 111 -0.28 15.20 -24.56
C GLY A 111 -1.60 14.59 -24.09
N CYS A 112 -1.81 13.32 -24.44
CA CYS A 112 -3.07 12.61 -24.24
C CYS A 112 -3.44 12.46 -22.76
N GLU A 113 -2.45 12.39 -21.87
CA GLU A 113 -2.61 12.29 -20.42
C GLU A 113 -3.33 13.52 -19.79
N ARG A 114 -3.42 14.63 -20.53
CA ARG A 114 -4.14 15.84 -20.09
C ARG A 114 -5.65 15.74 -20.31
N ALA A 115 -6.10 14.83 -21.17
CA ALA A 115 -7.52 14.66 -21.48
C ALA A 115 -8.17 13.77 -20.43
N PHE A 116 -8.71 14.41 -19.38
CA PHE A 116 -9.39 13.72 -18.30
C PHE A 116 -10.90 13.63 -18.58
N ASN A 117 -11.48 12.44 -18.44
CA ASN A 117 -12.89 12.20 -18.70
C ASN A 117 -13.50 11.20 -17.70
N LEU A 118 -14.60 11.60 -17.08
CA LEU A 118 -15.49 10.79 -16.23
C LEU A 118 -16.86 10.68 -16.92
N PRO A 119 -17.09 9.64 -17.74
CA PRO A 119 -18.29 9.50 -18.54
C PRO A 119 -19.58 9.44 -17.71
N ASP A 120 -19.55 8.70 -16.60
CA ASP A 120 -20.73 8.52 -15.74
C ASP A 120 -21.20 9.83 -15.08
N LEU A 121 -20.31 10.81 -14.97
CA LEU A 121 -20.62 12.16 -14.47
C LEU A 121 -20.74 13.19 -15.61
N ASN A 122 -20.57 12.78 -16.88
CA ASN A 122 -20.46 13.66 -18.05
C ASN A 122 -19.43 14.79 -17.87
N LEU A 123 -18.32 14.50 -17.20
CA LEU A 123 -17.26 15.46 -16.91
C LEU A 123 -16.05 15.20 -17.82
N GLY A 124 -15.81 16.10 -18.77
CA GLY A 124 -14.59 16.13 -19.58
C GLY A 124 -13.81 17.41 -19.33
N LYS A 125 -12.51 17.30 -19.01
CA LYS A 125 -11.66 18.47 -18.77
C LYS A 125 -10.25 18.26 -19.30
N ILE A 126 -9.70 19.31 -19.91
CA ILE A 126 -8.29 19.39 -20.24
C ILE A 126 -7.53 19.93 -19.03
N LEU A 127 -6.61 19.11 -18.51
CA LEU A 127 -5.77 19.46 -17.37
C LEU A 127 -4.64 20.43 -17.79
N PRO A 128 -4.16 21.29 -16.88
CA PRO A 128 -2.96 22.09 -17.10
C PRO A 128 -1.74 21.17 -17.23
N GLU A 129 -0.65 21.67 -17.82
CA GLU A 129 0.61 20.92 -17.92
C GLU A 129 1.22 20.69 -16.53
N ASN A 130 1.13 21.71 -15.69
CA ASN A 130 1.58 21.71 -14.30
C ASN A 130 0.54 22.42 -13.42
N GLY A 131 0.20 21.84 -12.26
CA GLY A 131 -0.70 22.48 -11.28
C GLY A 131 -1.76 21.53 -10.73
N GLN A 132 -2.88 22.09 -10.26
CA GLN A 132 -3.97 21.32 -9.67
C GLN A 132 -5.33 21.74 -10.24
N THR A 133 -6.20 20.77 -10.48
CA THR A 133 -7.61 20.99 -10.84
C THR A 133 -8.49 20.25 -9.85
N GLN A 134 -9.55 20.90 -9.37
CA GLN A 134 -10.51 20.34 -8.42
C GLN A 134 -11.85 20.12 -9.12
N PHE A 135 -12.49 19.00 -8.80
CA PHE A 135 -13.83 18.63 -9.24
C PHE A 135 -14.73 18.37 -8.04
#